data_AF-A0AAV5G2C4-F1
#
_entry.id   AF-A0AAV5G2C4-F1
#
_cell.length_a   1.000
_cell.length_b   1.000
_cell.length_c   1.000
_cell.angle_alpha   90.00
_cell.angle_beta   90.00
_cell.angle_gamma   90.00
#
_symmetry.space_group_name_H-M   'P 1'
#
loop_
_entity.id
_entity.type
_entity.pdbx_description
1 polymer ?
#
loop_
_entity_poly.entity_id
_entity_poly.type
_entity_poly.pdbx_seq_one_letter_code
_entity_poly.pdbx_strand_id
1 'polypeptide(L)'
;MLNHDQVQEALSARMDGEDYDLEDDVIDTHIAHCDKCKAFQERAAKLSFSLTPHTPLEPSQELAEDILAQVEPEWRRVSGGRLASLAGARVALVVLAIVFVIWAITLIVASGPFTGVAEGGAMLNPDSNPVEAEHLIESAALRLGLAAGMIFSAWRPHHVAGLLPVVGTAFFFLAGFAMRDIALSTLSSSQVYTLCGLGAALVVLVWTWLADRGYFLRHMWKNLSADPY
;
A
#
# COMPACT_ATOMS: atom_id res chain seq x y z
N MET A 1 26.04 -34.46 -40.72
CA MET A 1 25.04 -34.15 -41.77
C MET A 1 23.69 -34.15 -41.07
N LEU A 2 23.05 -33.00 -40.93
CA LEU A 2 21.73 -32.93 -40.31
C LEU A 2 20.74 -33.68 -41.19
N ASN A 3 19.98 -34.59 -40.60
CA ASN A 3 18.92 -35.27 -41.33
C ASN A 3 17.72 -34.32 -41.49
N HIS A 4 17.07 -34.36 -42.65
CA HIS A 4 15.90 -33.52 -42.91
C HIS A 4 14.77 -33.78 -41.91
N ASP A 5 14.66 -35.01 -41.40
CA ASP A 5 13.61 -35.40 -40.45
C ASP A 5 13.78 -34.69 -39.10
N GLN A 6 15.01 -34.56 -38.60
CA GLN A 6 15.31 -33.86 -37.35
C GLN A 6 15.00 -32.36 -37.43
N VAL A 7 15.29 -31.74 -38.58
CA VAL A 7 14.97 -30.32 -38.80
C VAL A 7 13.47 -30.09 -38.95
N GLN A 8 12.74 -31.03 -39.54
CA GLN A 8 11.27 -30.95 -39.65
C GLN A 8 10.59 -31.12 -38.29
N GLU A 9 11.09 -32.03 -37.45
CA GLU A 9 10.61 -32.24 -36.09
C GLU A 9 10.81 -30.99 -35.22
N ALA A 10 12.02 -30.43 -35.19
CA ALA A 10 12.29 -29.19 -34.45
C ALA A 10 11.47 -27.99 -34.96
N LEU A 11 11.25 -27.91 -36.28
CA LEU A 11 10.41 -26.85 -36.85
C LEU A 11 8.94 -26.98 -36.46
N SER A 12 8.43 -28.21 -36.31
CA SER A 12 7.07 -28.46 -35.82
C SER A 12 6.95 -28.06 -34.36
N ALA A 13 7.87 -28.53 -33.50
CA ALA A 13 7.90 -28.19 -32.08
C ALA A 13 7.96 -26.67 -31.87
N ARG A 14 8.78 -25.96 -32.67
CA ARG A 14 8.87 -24.50 -32.65
C ARG A 14 7.54 -23.81 -32.99
N MET A 15 6.74 -24.36 -33.90
CA MET A 15 5.45 -23.78 -34.27
C MET A 15 4.38 -23.99 -33.19
N ASP A 16 4.46 -25.07 -32.43
CA ASP A 16 3.52 -25.40 -31.34
C ASP A 16 3.98 -24.85 -29.98
N GLY A 17 5.18 -24.27 -29.90
CA GLY A 17 5.75 -23.71 -28.67
C GLY A 17 6.29 -24.76 -27.69
N GLU A 18 6.58 -25.96 -28.19
CA GLU A 18 7.18 -27.06 -27.43
C GLU A 18 8.72 -26.98 -27.45
N ASP A 19 9.38 -27.64 -26.49
CA ASP A 19 10.84 -27.70 -26.42
C ASP A 19 11.43 -28.54 -27.57
N TYR A 20 12.58 -28.11 -28.11
CA TYR A 20 13.33 -28.83 -29.15
C TYR A 20 14.85 -28.72 -28.93
N ASP A 21 15.58 -29.72 -29.44
CA ASP A 21 17.00 -29.96 -29.12
C ASP A 21 17.99 -29.27 -30.08
N LEU A 22 17.49 -28.55 -31.09
CA LEU A 22 18.27 -27.90 -32.14
C LEU A 22 18.30 -26.39 -31.93
N GLU A 23 19.47 -25.76 -32.03
CA GLU A 23 19.59 -24.30 -31.97
C GLU A 23 18.88 -23.63 -33.17
N ASP A 24 18.20 -22.51 -32.92
CA ASP A 24 17.45 -21.75 -33.92
C ASP A 24 18.31 -21.35 -35.13
N ASP A 25 19.55 -20.93 -34.89
CA ASP A 25 20.50 -20.52 -35.95
C ASP A 25 20.80 -21.67 -36.93
N VAL A 26 20.84 -22.90 -36.43
CA VAL A 26 21.09 -24.11 -37.22
C VAL A 26 19.87 -24.45 -38.09
N ILE A 27 18.67 -24.32 -37.52
CA ILE A 27 17.40 -24.54 -38.20
C ILE A 27 17.23 -23.52 -39.34
N ASP A 28 17.43 -22.24 -39.06
CA ASP A 28 17.23 -21.16 -40.02
C ASP A 28 18.27 -21.21 -41.16
N THR A 29 19.53 -21.55 -40.86
CA THR A 29 20.58 -21.76 -41.86
C THR A 29 20.23 -22.92 -42.80
N HIS A 30 19.67 -24.03 -42.26
CA HIS A 30 19.27 -25.19 -43.06
C HIS A 30 18.05 -24.88 -43.93
N ILE A 31 17.07 -24.14 -43.42
CA ILE A 31 15.89 -23.71 -44.18
C ILE A 31 16.30 -22.78 -45.35
N ALA A 32 17.29 -21.91 -45.16
CA ALA A 32 17.78 -21.02 -46.20
C ALA A 32 18.40 -21.76 -47.40
N HIS A 33 18.95 -22.96 -47.18
CA HIS A 33 19.67 -23.73 -48.20
C HIS A 33 18.95 -25.01 -48.65
N CYS A 34 17.79 -25.36 -48.06
CA CYS A 34 17.06 -26.58 -48.36
C CYS A 34 15.60 -26.32 -48.75
N ASP A 35 15.31 -26.48 -50.04
CA ASP A 35 13.96 -26.32 -50.60
C ASP A 35 12.92 -27.28 -49.98
N LYS A 36 13.34 -28.48 -49.58
CA LYS A 36 12.45 -29.48 -48.95
C LYS A 36 11.94 -29.02 -47.58
N CYS A 37 12.81 -28.45 -46.74
CA CYS A 37 12.47 -27.98 -45.41
C CYS A 37 11.69 -26.66 -45.46
N LYS A 38 12.01 -25.78 -46.42
CA LYS A 38 11.22 -24.57 -46.71
C LYS A 38 9.79 -24.91 -47.13
N ALA A 39 9.62 -25.87 -48.05
CA ALA A 39 8.30 -26.32 -48.47
C ALA A 39 7.50 -26.99 -47.34
N PHE A 40 8.18 -27.62 -46.38
CA PHE A 40 7.53 -28.16 -45.18
C PHE A 40 7.01 -27.04 -44.26
N GLN A 41 7.82 -26.02 -43.99
CA GLN A 41 7.43 -24.83 -43.21
C GLN A 41 6.18 -24.16 -43.77
N GLU A 42 6.15 -23.93 -45.09
CA GLU A 42 5.01 -23.28 -45.74
C GLU A 42 3.73 -24.12 -45.66
N ARG A 43 3.84 -25.44 -45.75
CA ARG A 43 2.69 -26.36 -45.58
C ARG A 43 2.19 -26.36 -44.14
N ALA A 44 3.10 -26.42 -43.17
CA ALA A 44 2.75 -26.40 -41.74
C ALA A 44 2.09 -25.07 -41.35
N ALA A 45 2.61 -23.93 -41.81
CA ALA A 45 2.02 -22.61 -41.57
C ALA A 45 0.62 -22.47 -42.19
N LYS A 46 0.41 -22.97 -43.41
CA LYS A 46 -0.92 -23.00 -44.05
C LYS A 46 -1.90 -23.88 -43.28
N LEU A 47 -1.45 -25.03 -42.77
CA LEU A 47 -2.27 -25.93 -41.97
C LEU A 47 -2.68 -25.27 -40.64
N SER A 48 -1.72 -24.72 -39.90
CA SER A 48 -1.99 -24.00 -38.63
C SER A 48 -2.98 -22.85 -38.84
N PHE A 49 -2.81 -22.06 -39.91
CA PHE A 49 -3.75 -21.01 -40.27
C PHE A 49 -5.15 -21.54 -40.60
N SER A 50 -5.26 -22.69 -41.28
CA SER A 50 -6.56 -23.31 -41.59
C SER A 50 -7.25 -23.95 -40.39
N LEU A 51 -6.49 -24.36 -39.38
CA LEU A 51 -7.01 -24.91 -38.12
C LEU A 51 -7.37 -23.81 -37.11
N THR A 52 -6.79 -22.62 -37.27
CA THR A 52 -7.14 -21.45 -36.47
C THR A 52 -8.59 -21.03 -36.79
N PRO A 53 -9.50 -21.04 -35.82
CA PRO A 53 -10.87 -20.61 -36.03
C PRO A 53 -10.90 -19.15 -36.52
N HIS A 54 -11.40 -18.91 -37.73
CA HIS A 54 -11.55 -17.55 -38.29
C HIS A 54 -12.72 -16.78 -37.68
N THR A 55 -13.61 -17.48 -37.00
CA THR A 55 -14.69 -16.88 -36.21
C THR A 55 -14.14 -16.62 -34.81
N PRO A 56 -14.25 -15.39 -34.28
CA PRO A 56 -14.04 -15.16 -32.85
C PRO A 56 -14.93 -16.13 -32.09
N LEU A 57 -14.33 -17.06 -31.36
CA LEU A 57 -15.04 -17.84 -30.37
C LEU A 57 -15.45 -16.82 -29.31
N GLU A 58 -16.66 -16.28 -29.41
CA GLU A 58 -17.26 -15.58 -28.28
C GLU A 58 -17.33 -16.62 -27.15
N PRO A 59 -16.55 -16.46 -26.06
CA PRO A 59 -16.61 -17.40 -24.97
C PRO A 59 -18.06 -17.43 -24.49
N SER A 60 -18.63 -18.63 -24.33
CA SER A 60 -19.98 -18.72 -23.78
C SER A 60 -19.98 -18.01 -22.43
N GLN A 61 -20.99 -17.17 -22.21
CA GLN A 61 -21.09 -16.35 -21.01
C GLN A 61 -21.00 -17.20 -19.74
N GLU A 62 -21.49 -18.44 -19.79
CA GLU A 62 -21.38 -19.45 -18.74
C GLU A 62 -19.94 -19.91 -18.46
N LEU A 63 -19.11 -20.11 -19.49
CA LEU A 63 -17.71 -20.52 -19.32
C LEU A 63 -16.87 -19.35 -18.80
N ALA A 64 -17.16 -18.14 -19.27
CA ALA A 64 -16.55 -16.93 -18.73
C ALA A 64 -16.94 -16.73 -17.25
N GLU A 65 -18.21 -16.92 -16.89
CA GLU A 65 -18.69 -16.83 -15.50
C GLU A 65 -18.08 -17.92 -14.61
N ASP A 66 -17.95 -19.18 -15.07
CA ASP A 66 -17.35 -20.25 -14.26
C ASP A 66 -15.84 -20.05 -14.05
N ILE A 67 -15.10 -19.64 -15.09
CA ILE A 67 -13.68 -19.28 -14.97
C ILE A 67 -13.52 -18.07 -14.02
N LEU A 68 -14.34 -17.03 -14.20
CA LEU A 68 -14.31 -15.88 -13.29
C LEU A 68 -14.70 -16.29 -11.86
N ALA A 69 -15.68 -17.15 -11.66
CA ALA A 69 -16.10 -17.63 -10.35
C ALA A 69 -15.04 -18.51 -9.65
N GLN A 70 -14.17 -19.18 -10.41
CA GLN A 70 -13.04 -19.94 -9.87
C GLN A 70 -11.82 -19.05 -9.59
N VAL A 71 -11.60 -17.98 -10.36
CA VAL A 71 -10.47 -17.03 -10.16
C VAL A 71 -10.79 -15.97 -9.11
N GLU A 72 -12.05 -15.53 -9.01
CA GLU A 72 -12.53 -14.53 -8.06
C GLU A 72 -12.26 -14.88 -6.59
N PRO A 73 -12.40 -16.13 -6.08
CA PRO A 73 -12.13 -16.42 -4.66
C PRO A 73 -10.67 -16.21 -4.26
N GLU A 74 -9.70 -16.47 -5.15
CA GLU A 74 -8.29 -16.19 -4.89
C GLU A 74 -8.00 -14.69 -4.94
N TRP A 75 -8.50 -14.00 -5.97
CA TRP A 75 -8.39 -12.55 -6.09
C TRP A 75 -9.09 -11.81 -4.95
N ARG A 76 -10.25 -12.27 -4.49
CA ARG A 76 -11.06 -11.71 -3.40
C ARG A 76 -10.47 -11.99 -2.02
N ARG A 77 -9.71 -13.09 -1.82
CA ARG A 77 -8.93 -13.29 -0.59
C ARG A 77 -7.78 -12.29 -0.49
N VAL A 78 -7.03 -12.10 -1.58
CA VAL A 78 -5.87 -11.21 -1.60
C VAL A 78 -6.28 -9.73 -1.62
N SER A 79 -7.35 -9.38 -2.35
CA SER A 79 -7.89 -8.01 -2.42
C SER A 79 -8.81 -7.66 -1.25
N GLY A 80 -9.62 -8.61 -0.76
CA GLY A 80 -10.57 -8.41 0.34
C GLY A 80 -9.90 -8.16 1.69
N GLY A 81 -8.81 -8.86 2.00
CA GLY A 81 -8.02 -8.58 3.20
C GLY A 81 -7.43 -7.17 3.20
N ARG A 82 -7.05 -6.66 2.02
CA ARG A 82 -6.52 -5.29 1.87
C ARG A 82 -7.63 -4.24 1.98
N LEU A 83 -8.75 -4.42 1.29
CA LEU A 83 -9.93 -3.55 1.41
C LEU A 83 -10.42 -3.48 2.86
N ALA A 84 -10.46 -4.62 3.56
CA ALA A 84 -10.78 -4.70 4.97
C ALA A 84 -9.72 -3.98 5.84
N SER A 85 -8.42 -4.16 5.54
CA SER A 85 -7.35 -3.49 6.28
C SER A 85 -7.38 -1.96 6.10
N LEU A 86 -7.71 -1.48 4.90
CA LEU A 86 -7.80 -0.06 4.58
C LEU A 86 -9.06 0.55 5.19
N ALA A 87 -10.18 -0.17 5.18
CA ALA A 87 -11.38 0.21 5.92
C ALA A 87 -11.10 0.29 7.43
N GLY A 88 -10.43 -0.72 8.00
CA GLY A 88 -10.03 -0.73 9.40
C GLY A 88 -9.09 0.42 9.75
N ALA A 89 -8.14 0.73 8.88
CA ALA A 89 -7.20 1.83 9.07
C ALA A 89 -7.88 3.21 9.00
N ARG A 90 -8.90 3.38 8.13
CA ARG A 90 -9.75 4.58 8.11
C ARG A 90 -10.56 4.74 9.39
N VAL A 91 -11.17 3.65 9.86
CA VAL A 91 -11.91 3.67 11.14
C VAL A 91 -10.97 4.06 12.28
N ALA A 92 -9.76 3.48 12.32
CA ALA A 92 -8.76 3.82 13.33
C ALA A 92 -8.36 5.31 13.27
N LEU A 93 -8.16 5.90 12.08
CA LEU A 93 -7.89 7.33 11.94
C LEU A 93 -9.04 8.19 12.46
N VAL A 94 -10.29 7.85 12.15
CA VAL A 94 -11.46 8.61 12.60
C VAL A 94 -11.62 8.50 14.11
N VAL A 95 -11.50 7.30 14.68
CA VAL A 95 -11.56 7.09 16.13
C VAL A 95 -10.48 7.90 16.83
N LEU A 96 -9.25 7.83 16.33
CA LEU A 96 -8.14 8.58 16.92
C LEU A 96 -8.34 10.10 16.79
N ALA A 97 -8.83 10.57 15.65
CA ALA A 97 -9.18 11.98 15.48
C ALA A 97 -10.23 12.45 16.49
N ILE A 98 -11.27 11.65 16.75
CA ILE A 98 -12.27 11.94 17.78
C ILE A 98 -11.62 12.05 19.17
N VAL A 99 -10.72 11.13 19.51
CA VAL A 99 -9.97 11.19 20.79
C VAL A 99 -9.18 12.49 20.90
N PHE A 100 -8.47 12.90 19.84
CA PHE A 100 -7.72 14.16 19.82
C PHE A 100 -8.63 15.40 19.89
N VAL A 101 -9.81 15.37 19.28
CA VAL A 101 -10.81 16.46 19.39
C VAL A 101 -11.33 16.56 20.82
N ILE A 102 -11.73 15.45 21.43
CA ILE A 102 -12.19 15.42 22.83
C ILE A 102 -11.10 15.98 23.73
N TRP A 103 -9.85 15.54 23.53
CA TRP A 103 -8.72 16.05 24.31
C TRP A 103 -8.48 17.55 24.09
N ALA A 104 -8.54 18.04 22.86
CA ALA A 104 -8.44 19.47 22.59
C ALA A 104 -9.55 20.27 23.28
N ILE A 105 -10.78 19.76 23.29
CA ILE A 105 -11.91 20.39 24.01
C ILE A 105 -11.61 20.46 25.51
N THR A 106 -11.08 19.38 26.12
CA THR A 106 -10.72 19.42 27.55
C THR A 106 -9.65 20.47 27.87
N LEU A 107 -8.72 20.73 26.95
CA LEU A 107 -7.68 21.77 27.12
C LEU A 107 -8.26 23.18 26.97
N ILE A 108 -9.14 23.40 26.00
CA ILE A 108 -9.86 24.67 25.83
C ILE A 108 -10.69 24.97 27.08
N VAL A 109 -11.39 23.96 27.58
CA VAL A 109 -12.19 24.07 28.80
C VAL A 109 -11.31 24.37 30.01
N ALA A 110 -10.16 23.70 30.15
CA ALA A 110 -9.20 23.96 31.22
C ALA A 110 -8.53 25.35 31.13
N SER A 111 -8.46 25.94 29.92
CA SER A 111 -7.89 27.28 29.69
C SER A 111 -8.85 28.44 29.97
N GLY A 112 -10.14 28.18 30.16
CA GLY A 112 -11.17 29.21 30.29
C GLY A 112 -12.01 29.11 31.57
N PRO A 113 -12.79 30.16 31.91
CA PRO A 113 -13.66 30.14 33.08
C PRO A 113 -14.96 29.32 32.87
N PHE A 114 -15.22 28.77 31.68
CA PHE A 114 -16.59 28.55 31.23
C PHE A 114 -17.22 27.17 31.49
N THR A 115 -16.48 26.11 31.86
CA THR A 115 -17.11 24.85 32.31
C THR A 115 -16.13 24.06 33.17
N GLY A 116 -16.24 24.18 34.49
CA GLY A 116 -15.32 23.50 35.40
C GLY A 116 -15.50 21.99 35.41
N VAL A 117 -14.52 21.24 34.88
CA VAL A 117 -13.87 20.10 35.56
C VAL A 117 -12.51 19.88 34.87
N ALA A 118 -11.41 20.18 35.58
CA ALA A 118 -10.07 19.71 35.23
C ALA A 118 -9.48 18.93 36.42
N GLU A 119 -8.72 17.88 36.13
CA GLU A 119 -8.08 17.03 37.13
C GLU A 119 -7.21 17.85 38.09
N GLY A 120 -7.52 17.76 39.38
CA GLY A 120 -6.84 18.49 40.46
C GLY A 120 -7.73 19.46 41.25
N GLY A 121 -8.94 19.77 40.78
CA GLY A 121 -9.90 20.60 41.52
C GLY A 121 -9.54 22.09 41.61
N ALA A 122 -8.44 22.53 40.97
CA ALA A 122 -8.08 23.94 40.88
C ALA A 122 -8.36 24.46 39.46
N MET A 123 -9.30 25.40 39.34
CA MET A 123 -9.52 26.17 38.12
C MET A 123 -8.40 27.20 37.99
N LEU A 124 -7.73 27.25 36.83
CA LEU A 124 -6.87 28.39 36.52
C LEU A 124 -7.79 29.59 36.24
N ASN A 125 -7.78 30.59 37.12
CA ASN A 125 -8.36 31.88 36.78
C ASN A 125 -7.41 32.52 35.74
N PRO A 126 -7.87 32.87 34.53
CA PRO A 126 -7.03 33.50 33.50
C PRO A 126 -6.27 34.73 34.01
N ASP A 127 -6.81 35.42 35.02
CA ASP A 127 -6.18 36.57 35.66
C ASP A 127 -5.01 36.21 36.60
N SER A 128 -4.92 34.95 37.04
CA SER A 128 -3.92 34.48 38.02
C SER A 128 -2.66 33.88 37.39
N ASN A 129 -2.77 33.29 36.18
CA ASN A 129 -1.62 32.78 35.43
C ASN A 129 -1.88 32.78 33.91
N PRO A 130 -1.72 33.93 33.23
CA PRO A 130 -2.09 34.08 31.82
C PRO A 130 -1.24 33.22 30.87
N VAL A 131 0.02 32.94 31.23
CA VAL A 131 0.97 32.19 30.40
C VAL A 131 0.56 30.72 30.26
N GLU A 132 0.08 30.10 31.33
CA GLU A 132 -0.38 28.70 31.28
C GLU A 132 -1.65 28.56 30.43
N ALA A 133 -2.58 29.53 30.53
CA ALA A 133 -3.80 29.53 29.73
C ALA A 133 -3.48 29.64 28.22
N GLU A 134 -2.52 30.49 27.85
CA GLU A 134 -2.05 30.63 26.47
C GLU A 134 -1.47 29.32 25.93
N HIS A 135 -0.58 28.66 26.68
CA HIS A 135 -0.01 27.37 26.28
C HIS A 135 -1.05 26.26 26.14
N LEU A 136 -2.08 26.24 26.99
CA LEU A 136 -3.17 25.27 26.87
C LEU A 136 -3.95 25.47 25.56
N ILE A 137 -4.24 26.72 25.18
CA ILE A 137 -4.93 27.07 23.92
C ILE A 137 -4.07 26.69 22.71
N GLU A 138 -2.79 27.05 22.71
CA GLU A 138 -1.85 26.67 21.63
C GLU A 138 -1.79 25.15 21.47
N SER A 139 -1.70 24.43 22.59
CA SER A 139 -1.65 22.97 22.59
C SER A 139 -2.97 22.34 22.13
N ALA A 140 -4.11 22.98 22.39
CA ALA A 140 -5.40 22.57 21.87
C ALA A 140 -5.49 22.77 20.35
N ALA A 141 -5.01 23.90 19.85
CA ALA A 141 -4.98 24.20 18.42
C ALA A 141 -4.15 23.16 17.64
N LEU A 142 -2.98 22.77 18.16
CA LEU A 142 -2.15 21.73 17.56
C LEU A 142 -2.87 20.37 17.50
N ARG A 143 -3.59 20.00 18.56
CA ARG A 143 -4.37 18.75 18.61
C ARG A 143 -5.55 18.76 17.63
N LEU A 144 -6.24 19.88 17.51
CA LEU A 144 -7.30 20.06 16.50
C LEU A 144 -6.75 19.99 15.07
N GLY A 145 -5.60 20.61 14.82
CA GLY A 145 -4.91 20.52 13.53
C GLY A 145 -4.54 19.08 13.17
N LEU A 146 -4.01 18.32 14.13
CA LEU A 146 -3.70 16.90 13.95
C LEU A 146 -4.97 16.08 13.67
N ALA A 147 -6.04 16.30 14.45
CA ALA A 147 -7.32 15.63 14.25
C ALA A 147 -7.91 15.91 12.85
N ALA A 148 -7.88 17.17 12.41
CA ALA A 148 -8.31 17.56 11.07
C ALA A 148 -7.48 16.87 9.99
N GLY A 149 -6.15 16.82 10.15
CA GLY A 149 -5.25 16.10 9.25
C GLY A 149 -5.56 14.60 9.16
N MET A 150 -5.89 13.96 10.29
CA MET A 150 -6.29 12.55 10.34
C MET A 150 -7.64 12.30 9.66
N ILE A 151 -8.64 13.15 9.90
CA ILE A 151 -9.96 13.07 9.23
C ILE A 151 -9.80 13.25 7.72
N PHE A 152 -9.01 14.23 7.29
CA PHE A 152 -8.75 14.48 5.88
C PHE A 152 -8.04 13.29 5.21
N SER A 153 -7.05 12.72 5.90
CA SER A 153 -6.34 11.51 5.47
C SER A 153 -7.26 10.28 5.41
N ALA A 154 -8.25 10.19 6.30
CA ALA A 154 -9.25 9.12 6.27
C ALA A 154 -10.16 9.20 5.04
N TRP A 155 -10.52 10.41 4.60
CA TRP A 155 -11.30 10.63 3.38
C TRP A 155 -10.48 10.34 2.11
N ARG A 156 -9.23 10.82 2.06
CA ARG A 156 -8.31 10.57 0.94
C ARG A 156 -6.94 10.06 1.43
N PRO A 157 -6.72 8.72 1.45
CA PRO A 157 -5.48 8.10 1.94
C PRO A 157 -4.20 8.58 1.24
N HIS A 158 -4.31 9.07 0.01
CA HIS A 158 -3.18 9.62 -0.74
C HIS A 158 -2.45 10.76 0.01
N HIS A 159 -3.14 11.51 0.88
CA HIS A 159 -2.54 12.61 1.64
C HIS A 159 -1.75 12.16 2.89
N VAL A 160 -1.82 10.87 3.28
CA VAL A 160 -1.08 10.34 4.44
C VAL A 160 0.43 10.55 4.31
N ALA A 161 0.96 10.46 3.08
CA ALA A 161 2.38 10.66 2.81
C ALA A 161 2.87 12.09 3.16
N GLY A 162 1.99 13.10 3.10
CA GLY A 162 2.33 14.47 3.50
C GLY A 162 2.27 14.70 5.01
N LEU A 163 1.38 13.98 5.71
CA LEU A 163 1.20 14.14 7.16
C LEU A 163 2.26 13.36 7.96
N LEU A 164 2.74 12.22 7.43
CA LEU A 164 3.73 11.36 8.09
C LEU A 164 5.02 12.07 8.53
N PRO A 165 5.70 12.89 7.68
CA PRO A 165 6.90 13.61 8.11
C PRO A 165 6.63 14.60 9.23
N VAL A 166 5.49 15.29 9.21
CA VAL A 166 5.12 16.28 10.24
C VAL A 166 4.89 15.58 11.59
N VAL A 167 4.07 14.54 11.60
CA VAL A 167 3.76 13.79 12.83
C VAL A 167 4.98 13.01 13.33
N GLY A 168 5.77 12.44 12.41
CA GLY A 168 6.99 11.71 12.75
C GLY A 168 8.06 12.58 13.34
N THR A 169 8.36 13.72 12.74
CA THR A 169 9.35 14.65 13.30
C THR A 169 8.90 15.18 14.66
N ALA A 170 7.63 15.58 14.80
CA ALA A 170 7.08 15.99 16.09
C ALA A 170 7.23 14.90 17.16
N PHE A 171 6.93 13.65 16.83
CA PHE A 171 7.10 12.51 17.73
C PHE A 171 8.55 12.30 18.15
N PHE A 172 9.50 12.31 17.21
CA PHE A 172 10.91 12.11 17.53
C PHE A 172 11.49 13.26 18.37
N PHE A 173 11.13 14.52 18.08
CA PHE A 173 11.56 15.64 18.91
C PHE A 173 10.98 15.57 20.31
N LEU A 174 9.68 15.29 20.45
CA LEU A 174 9.04 15.12 21.75
C LEU A 174 9.61 13.93 22.52
N ALA A 175 9.95 12.83 21.85
CA ALA A 175 10.63 11.69 22.46
C ALA A 175 12.02 12.10 22.99
N GLY A 176 12.76 12.91 22.22
CA GLY A 176 14.04 13.48 22.65
C GLY A 176 13.92 14.38 23.89
N PHE A 177 12.90 15.26 23.92
CA PHE A 177 12.61 16.09 25.09
C PHE A 177 12.19 15.23 26.30
N ALA A 178 11.39 14.19 26.10
CA ALA A 178 11.05 13.25 27.16
C ALA A 178 12.30 12.54 27.73
N MET A 179 13.27 12.18 26.87
CA MET A 179 14.53 11.60 27.33
C MET A 179 15.36 12.57 28.17
N ARG A 180 15.40 13.86 27.80
CA ARG A 180 15.99 14.93 28.63
C ARG A 180 15.30 15.02 29.98
N ASP A 181 13.97 15.05 30.01
CA ASP A 181 13.22 15.25 31.25
C ASP A 181 13.28 14.02 32.16
N ILE A 182 13.45 12.82 31.60
CA ILE A 182 13.80 11.61 32.36
C ILE A 182 15.17 11.77 33.02
N ALA A 183 16.18 12.25 32.29
CA ALA A 183 17.53 12.47 32.85
C ALA A 183 17.53 13.54 33.97
N LEU A 184 16.62 14.51 33.89
CA LEU A 184 16.43 15.56 34.89
C LEU A 184 15.43 15.17 36.00
N SER A 185 14.80 13.99 35.93
CA SER A 185 13.71 13.55 36.82
C SER A 185 12.50 14.50 36.89
N THR A 186 12.26 15.27 35.83
CA THR A 186 11.20 16.28 35.71
C THR A 186 10.06 15.83 34.79
N LEU A 187 9.92 14.53 34.54
CA LEU A 187 8.93 14.00 33.60
C LEU A 187 7.50 14.28 34.07
N SER A 188 6.71 14.94 33.22
CA SER A 188 5.29 15.23 33.49
C SER A 188 4.37 14.15 32.92
N SER A 189 3.29 13.81 33.65
CA SER A 189 2.26 12.87 33.16
C SER A 189 1.62 13.34 31.84
N SER A 190 1.43 14.67 31.68
CA SER A 190 0.89 15.26 30.45
C SER A 190 1.78 15.01 29.23
N GLN A 191 3.10 15.03 29.43
CA GLN A 191 4.08 14.76 28.39
C GLN A 191 4.04 13.29 27.95
N VAL A 192 3.87 12.36 28.89
CA VAL A 192 3.70 10.93 28.60
C VAL A 192 2.46 10.69 27.75
N TYR A 193 1.30 11.25 28.15
CA TYR A 193 0.08 11.12 27.35
C TYR A 193 0.24 11.69 25.95
N THR A 194 0.94 12.82 25.81
CA THR A 194 1.15 13.47 24.51
C THR A 194 2.03 12.60 23.62
N LEU A 195 3.09 12.02 24.17
CA LEU A 195 3.97 11.11 23.46
C LEU A 195 3.25 9.82 23.04
N CYS A 196 2.48 9.22 23.93
CA CYS A 196 1.69 8.01 23.63
C CYS A 196 0.63 8.29 22.56
N GLY A 197 -0.11 9.40 22.66
CA GLY A 197 -1.12 9.78 21.67
C GLY A 197 -0.52 10.02 20.29
N LEU A 198 0.61 10.73 20.22
CA LEU A 198 1.29 11.01 18.96
C LEU A 198 1.96 9.76 18.36
N GLY A 199 2.50 8.87 19.22
CA GLY A 199 3.01 7.57 18.81
C GLY A 199 1.92 6.67 18.22
N ALA A 200 0.74 6.63 18.85
CA ALA A 200 -0.42 5.93 18.30
C ALA A 200 -0.83 6.51 16.94
N ALA A 201 -0.88 7.84 16.80
CA ALA A 201 -1.17 8.50 15.53
C ALA A 201 -0.17 8.14 14.44
N LEU A 202 1.13 8.13 14.78
CA LEU A 202 2.17 7.72 13.86
C LEU A 202 2.00 6.26 13.41
N VAL A 203 1.73 5.33 14.32
CA VAL A 203 1.51 3.92 13.98
C VAL A 203 0.31 3.75 13.06
N VAL A 204 -0.81 4.43 13.32
CA VAL A 204 -1.99 4.37 12.44
C VAL A 204 -1.69 5.01 11.07
N LEU A 205 -0.93 6.11 11.02
CA LEU A 205 -0.53 6.73 9.76
C LEU A 205 0.42 5.83 8.95
N VAL A 206 1.37 5.16 9.59
CA VAL A 206 2.25 4.19 8.92
C VAL A 206 1.45 2.98 8.43
N TRP A 207 0.51 2.47 9.23
CA TRP A 207 -0.40 1.40 8.80
C TRP A 207 -1.19 1.82 7.57
N THR A 208 -1.84 2.99 7.60
CA THR A 208 -2.65 3.48 6.48
C THR A 208 -1.81 3.66 5.22
N TRP A 209 -0.59 4.18 5.34
CA TRP A 209 0.36 4.30 4.24
C TRP A 209 0.77 2.94 3.65
N LEU A 210 1.07 1.94 4.50
CA LEU A 210 1.39 0.58 4.07
C LEU A 210 0.21 -0.11 3.37
N ALA A 211 -1.01 0.07 3.89
CA ALA A 211 -2.23 -0.48 3.30
C ALA A 211 -2.53 0.15 1.92
N ASP A 212 -2.24 1.45 1.76
CA ASP A 212 -2.43 2.19 0.51
C ASP A 212 -1.34 1.87 -0.53
N ARG A 213 -0.05 1.89 -0.17
CA ARG A 213 1.09 1.72 -1.10
C ARG A 213 1.68 0.31 -1.22
N GLY A 214 1.19 -0.67 -0.46
CA GLY A 214 1.79 -2.01 -0.38
C GLY A 214 1.97 -2.76 -1.72
N TYR A 215 1.24 -2.40 -2.78
CA TYR A 215 1.39 -3.00 -4.10
C TYR A 215 2.69 -2.58 -4.81
N PHE A 216 3.10 -1.32 -4.66
CA PHE A 216 4.32 -0.80 -5.30
C PHE A 216 5.57 -1.43 -4.69
N LEU A 217 5.62 -1.57 -3.36
CA LEU A 217 6.75 -2.18 -2.65
C LEU A 217 6.92 -3.66 -2.96
N ARG A 218 5.82 -4.44 -3.01
CA ARG A 218 5.89 -5.86 -3.38
C ARG A 218 6.27 -6.07 -4.84
N HIS A 219 5.75 -5.24 -5.75
CA HIS A 219 6.10 -5.34 -7.16
C HIS A 219 7.56 -4.92 -7.41
N MET A 220 8.02 -3.84 -6.77
CA MET A 220 9.44 -3.47 -6.78
C MET A 220 10.33 -4.58 -6.23
N TRP A 221 9.97 -5.18 -5.10
CA TRP A 221 10.74 -6.29 -4.53
C TRP A 221 10.76 -7.49 -5.48
N LYS A 222 9.60 -7.87 -6.04
CA LYS A 222 9.51 -8.97 -7.00
C LYS A 222 10.34 -8.70 -8.26
N ASN A 223 10.42 -7.45 -8.71
CA ASN A 223 11.25 -7.05 -9.85
C ASN A 223 12.74 -6.97 -9.50
N LEU A 224 13.08 -6.65 -8.23
CA LEU A 224 14.46 -6.69 -7.72
C LEU A 224 14.94 -8.12 -7.43
N SER A 225 14.03 -9.04 -7.14
CA SER A 225 14.30 -10.46 -6.90
C SER A 225 14.04 -11.33 -8.14
N ALA A 226 13.67 -10.74 -9.26
CA ALA A 226 13.61 -11.45 -10.53
C ALA A 226 15.04 -11.63 -11.00
N ASP A 227 15.61 -12.80 -10.74
CA ASP A 227 16.91 -13.20 -11.28
C ASP A 227 16.82 -13.25 -12.82
N PRO A 228 17.63 -12.47 -13.55
CA PRO A 228 17.70 -12.55 -15.00
C PRO A 228 18.70 -13.64 -15.40
N TYR A 229 18.35 -14.91 -15.21
CA TYR A 229 19.13 -16.04 -15.74
C TYR A 229 18.21 -17.05 -16.43
#